data_AF-A0A8C8IDG2-F1
#
_entry.id   AF-A0A8C8IDG2-F1
#
_cell.length_a   1.000
_cell.length_b   1.000
_cell.length_c   1.000
_cell.angle_alpha   90.00
_cell.angle_beta   90.00
_cell.angle_gamma   90.00
#
_symmetry.space_group_name_H-M   'P 1'
#
loop_
_entity.id
_entity.type
_entity.pdbx_description
1 polymer ?
#
loop_
_entity_poly.entity_id
_entity_poly.type
_entity_poly.pdbx_seq_one_letter_code
_entity_poly.pdbx_strand_id
1 'polypeptide(L)'
;MFRHRTPKGSYECTVSGVRWLCERDVILKYHFRNWEPYSQLLKDMQYTQGGPLLDITVELGELGEVHLPHFVCLGTNPSLRNEMKILHVEEHGVSLEEVHEVTRFHVKILHPKFSPIALILRLLSWNVDVHCELMLYLTVKRETLISRLYLFPWNPGQIQAVEQQEKSYGSSRFLISRPEQSFKLYSFFRLNIPCSTSINPQKIHLIQRDTTPSFFKAIVKITGHDIEMELFGDDERTAWKEKVSRDEYISDTRSTSAVLGAGGPAESSLTVSGPVLNELLDRLLQHTVINQEDMESVKGIAERAEKARDIIDMVLRKGTESCSRMINLLGEMDPNLWSQLQISVGVPT
;
A
#
# COMPACT_ATOMS: atom_id res chain seq x y z
N MET A 1 7.26 11.89 1.17
CA MET A 1 8.49 12.51 1.71
C MET A 1 8.60 12.13 3.17
N PHE A 2 9.76 11.66 3.59
CA PHE A 2 10.08 11.37 5.00
C PHE A 2 10.88 12.53 5.58
N ARG A 3 10.61 12.88 6.84
CA ARG A 3 11.36 13.89 7.58
C ARG A 3 11.44 13.48 9.04
N HIS A 4 12.65 13.36 9.56
CA HIS A 4 12.93 12.94 10.92
C HIS A 4 13.79 13.98 11.62
N ARG A 5 13.43 14.32 12.86
CA ARG A 5 14.28 15.09 13.76
C ARG A 5 14.70 14.16 14.88
N THR A 6 15.99 13.86 14.96
CA THR A 6 16.54 12.88 15.90
C THR A 6 17.71 13.47 16.67
N PRO A 7 17.75 13.32 18.01
CA PRO A 7 18.96 13.63 18.79
C PRO A 7 20.04 12.57 18.54
N LYS A 8 21.23 12.73 19.15
CA LYS A 8 22.31 11.72 19.09
C LYS A 8 21.78 10.30 19.35
N GLY A 9 22.11 9.37 18.47
CA GLY A 9 21.72 7.96 18.59
C GLY A 9 21.62 7.25 17.24
N SER A 10 21.09 6.03 17.30
CA SER A 10 20.84 5.14 16.16
C SER A 10 19.35 4.93 15.97
N TYR A 11 18.88 5.03 14.73
CA TYR A 11 17.46 5.03 14.41
C TYR A 11 17.17 4.19 13.16
N GLU A 12 15.94 3.68 13.09
CA GLU A 12 15.39 3.00 11.91
C GLU A 12 14.00 3.56 11.61
N CYS A 13 13.76 3.91 10.36
CA CYS A 13 12.40 4.18 9.88
C CYS A 13 11.73 2.85 9.52
N THR A 14 10.78 2.40 10.33
CA THR A 14 10.08 1.12 10.13
C THR A 14 9.31 1.02 8.81
N VAL A 15 8.96 2.15 8.20
CA VAL A 15 8.25 2.21 6.92
C VAL A 15 9.19 2.05 5.74
N SER A 16 10.37 2.71 5.77
CA SER A 16 11.31 2.68 4.64
C SER A 16 12.48 1.72 4.82
N GLY A 17 12.67 1.18 6.02
CA GLY A 17 13.83 0.39 6.41
C GLY A 17 15.15 1.16 6.45
N VAL A 18 15.17 2.47 6.22
CA VAL A 18 16.41 3.26 6.26
C VAL A 18 16.87 3.39 7.72
N ARG A 19 18.15 3.13 7.98
CA ARG A 19 18.77 3.35 9.29
C ARG A 19 19.83 4.42 9.23
N TRP A 20 20.01 5.15 10.33
CA TRP A 20 21.06 6.15 10.43
C TRP A 20 21.59 6.25 11.85
N LEU A 21 22.87 6.63 11.94
CA LEU A 21 23.55 6.97 13.17
C LEU A 21 23.97 8.44 13.11
N CYS A 22 23.67 9.19 14.15
CA CYS A 22 24.05 10.59 14.29
C CYS A 22 24.69 10.85 15.65
N GLU A 23 25.78 11.61 15.66
CA GLU A 23 26.52 11.97 16.89
C GLU A 23 26.01 13.27 17.53
N ARG A 24 25.12 13.98 16.82
CA ARG A 24 24.48 15.23 17.25
C ARG A 24 23.04 15.23 16.74
N ASP A 25 22.28 16.23 17.14
CA ASP A 25 20.95 16.48 16.60
C ASP A 25 21.01 16.59 15.07
N VAL A 26 20.12 15.87 14.40
CA VAL A 26 20.00 15.85 12.94
C VAL A 26 18.55 16.05 12.51
N ILE A 27 18.37 16.79 11.42
CA ILE A 27 17.13 16.79 10.65
C ILE A 27 17.39 16.12 9.30
N LEU A 28 16.93 14.87 9.19
CA LEU A 28 17.07 14.04 8.00
C LEU A 28 15.80 14.11 7.16
N LYS A 29 15.94 14.36 5.87
CA LYS A 29 14.89 14.24 4.87
C LYS A 29 15.28 13.22 3.82
N TYR A 30 14.30 12.45 3.36
CA TYR A 30 14.51 11.64 2.15
C TYR A 30 13.20 11.27 1.48
N HIS A 31 13.31 10.82 0.23
CA HIS A 31 12.21 10.18 -0.47
C HIS A 31 12.73 9.19 -1.51
N PHE A 32 11.85 8.28 -1.93
CA PHE A 32 12.14 7.38 -3.04
C PHE A 32 12.13 8.15 -4.36
N ARG A 33 13.05 7.79 -5.26
CA ARG A 33 13.12 8.26 -6.64
C ARG A 33 12.84 7.11 -7.59
N ASN A 34 12.42 7.48 -8.79
CA ASN A 34 12.24 6.55 -9.89
C ASN A 34 13.60 6.25 -10.54
N TRP A 35 13.86 4.97 -10.83
CA TRP A 35 15.08 4.48 -11.49
C TRP A 35 15.02 4.61 -13.02
N GLU A 36 13.85 4.81 -13.62
CA GLU A 36 13.62 4.89 -15.07
C GLU A 36 14.61 5.83 -15.78
N PRO A 37 14.92 7.04 -15.26
CA PRO A 37 15.87 7.95 -15.90
C PRO A 37 17.31 7.40 -15.97
N TYR A 38 17.66 6.42 -15.13
CA TYR A 38 19.00 5.83 -15.04
C TYR A 38 19.05 4.41 -15.61
N SER A 39 17.93 3.88 -16.10
CA SER A 39 17.81 2.48 -16.55
C SER A 39 18.78 2.14 -17.70
N GLN A 40 18.95 3.03 -18.67
CA GLN A 40 19.89 2.84 -19.78
C GLN A 40 21.34 2.99 -19.32
N LEU A 41 21.62 4.00 -18.48
CA LEU A 41 22.96 4.22 -17.91
C LEU A 41 23.45 3.00 -17.14
N LEU A 42 22.59 2.39 -16.32
CA LEU A 42 22.92 1.16 -15.59
C LEU A 42 23.28 0.02 -16.54
N LYS A 43 22.52 -0.17 -17.63
CA LYS A 43 22.81 -1.19 -18.64
C LYS A 43 24.17 -0.95 -19.30
N ASP A 44 24.46 0.29 -19.68
CA ASP A 44 25.72 0.68 -20.31
C ASP A 44 26.92 0.44 -19.37
N MET A 45 26.74 0.72 -18.08
CA MET A 45 27.74 0.45 -17.04
C MET A 45 27.82 -1.02 -16.62
N GLN A 46 26.94 -1.88 -17.15
CA GLN A 46 26.79 -3.29 -16.79
C GLN A 46 26.36 -3.53 -15.33
N TYR A 47 25.42 -2.74 -14.83
CA TYR A 47 24.80 -2.87 -13.51
C TYR A 47 23.27 -3.00 -13.57
N THR A 48 22.70 -3.52 -12.49
CA THR A 48 21.26 -3.51 -12.18
C THR A 48 21.04 -2.96 -10.78
N GLN A 49 19.78 -2.69 -10.45
CA GLN A 49 19.39 -2.18 -9.14
C GLN A 49 19.57 -3.27 -8.08
N GLY A 50 20.16 -2.91 -6.93
CA GLY A 50 20.23 -3.75 -5.73
C GLY A 50 19.25 -3.33 -4.63
N GLY A 51 18.68 -2.13 -4.73
CA GLY A 51 17.75 -1.55 -3.75
C GLY A 51 17.04 -0.30 -4.29
N PRO A 52 16.23 0.37 -3.47
CA PRO A 52 15.54 1.60 -3.87
C PRO A 52 16.52 2.76 -4.05
N LEU A 53 16.25 3.64 -5.02
CA LEU A 53 16.93 4.92 -5.17
C LEU A 53 16.36 5.93 -4.18
N LEU A 54 17.22 6.48 -3.33
CA LEU A 54 16.85 7.39 -2.26
C LEU A 54 17.50 8.74 -2.48
N ASP A 55 16.71 9.79 -2.54
CA ASP A 55 17.21 11.16 -2.47
C ASP A 55 17.27 11.58 -1.01
N ILE A 56 18.47 11.64 -0.44
CA ILE A 56 18.71 11.90 0.97
C ILE A 56 19.30 13.29 1.13
N THR A 57 18.74 14.07 2.05
CA THR A 57 19.21 15.42 2.39
C THR A 57 19.24 15.57 3.90
N VAL A 58 20.29 16.20 4.43
CA VAL A 58 20.36 16.62 5.83
C VAL A 58 20.17 18.13 5.91
N GLU A 59 19.10 18.57 6.55
CA GLU A 59 18.81 19.99 6.75
C GLU A 59 19.60 20.59 7.91
N LEU A 60 19.96 19.76 8.89
CA LEU A 60 20.69 20.14 10.08
C LEU A 60 21.54 18.98 10.57
N GLY A 61 22.79 19.27 10.95
CA GLY A 61 23.74 18.29 11.48
C GLY A 61 24.42 17.47 10.38
N GLU A 62 25.00 16.34 10.78
CA GLU A 62 25.70 15.40 9.91
C GLU A 62 25.41 13.96 10.36
N LEU A 63 25.38 13.02 9.41
CA LEU A 63 25.24 11.61 9.72
C LEU A 63 26.61 10.95 9.78
N GLY A 64 26.84 10.15 10.81
CA GLY A 64 28.02 9.29 10.89
C GLY A 64 27.89 8.10 9.94
N GLU A 65 26.71 7.48 9.92
CA GLU A 65 26.43 6.29 9.14
C GLU A 65 25.00 6.32 8.58
N VAL A 66 24.83 5.77 7.39
CA VAL A 66 23.51 5.47 6.79
C VAL A 66 23.51 4.03 6.32
N HIS A 67 22.41 3.34 6.58
CA HIS A 67 22.17 1.98 6.10
C HIS A 67 21.04 2.02 5.08
N LEU A 68 21.38 1.75 3.82
CA LEU A 68 20.42 1.69 2.74
C LEU A 68 19.82 0.28 2.63
N PRO A 69 18.50 0.14 2.53
CA PRO A 69 17.85 -1.16 2.31
C PRO A 69 18.26 -1.79 0.96
N HIS A 70 18.33 -3.12 0.91
CA HIS A 70 18.46 -3.90 -0.33
C HIS A 70 17.60 -5.16 -0.29
N PHE A 71 17.29 -5.71 -1.46
CA PHE A 71 16.57 -6.98 -1.59
C PHE A 71 17.49 -8.17 -1.89
N VAL A 72 18.77 -7.96 -2.17
CA VAL A 72 19.69 -9.06 -2.52
C VAL A 72 19.88 -10.03 -1.34
N CYS A 73 19.71 -11.33 -1.59
CA CYS A 73 19.96 -12.38 -0.61
C CYS A 73 21.41 -12.87 -0.72
N LEU A 74 22.20 -12.63 0.33
CA LEU A 74 23.59 -13.10 0.40
C LEU A 74 23.75 -14.53 0.90
N GLY A 75 22.68 -15.13 1.46
CA GLY A 75 22.76 -16.44 2.12
C GLY A 75 23.14 -17.58 1.19
N THR A 76 22.78 -17.49 -0.09
CA THR A 76 23.10 -18.50 -1.11
C THR A 76 24.42 -18.22 -1.82
N ASN A 77 24.87 -16.96 -1.86
CA ASN A 77 26.14 -16.59 -2.47
C ASN A 77 26.77 -15.34 -1.80
N PRO A 78 27.64 -15.52 -0.80
CA PRO A 78 28.31 -14.42 -0.12
C PRO A 78 29.25 -13.60 -1.03
N SER A 79 29.71 -14.16 -2.16
CA SER A 79 30.62 -13.47 -3.07
C SER A 79 29.96 -12.31 -3.82
N LEU A 80 28.62 -12.26 -3.86
CA LEU A 80 27.85 -11.14 -4.41
C LEU A 80 28.20 -9.79 -3.77
N ARG A 81 28.73 -9.77 -2.54
CA ARG A 81 29.24 -8.55 -1.90
C ARG A 81 30.27 -7.82 -2.78
N ASN A 82 31.11 -8.55 -3.51
CA ASN A 82 32.17 -7.97 -4.34
C ASN A 82 31.62 -7.32 -5.62
N GLU A 83 30.39 -7.67 -6.00
CA GLU A 83 29.69 -7.17 -7.17
C GLU A 83 28.78 -5.96 -6.87
N MET A 84 28.71 -5.58 -5.58
CA MET A 84 27.91 -4.46 -5.10
C MET A 84 28.71 -3.16 -5.10
N LYS A 85 28.07 -2.09 -5.55
CA LYS A 85 28.59 -0.71 -5.45
C LYS A 85 27.48 0.22 -4.96
N ILE A 86 27.87 1.31 -4.32
CA ILE A 86 26.97 2.43 -4.07
C ILE A 86 27.03 3.37 -5.26
N LEU A 87 25.88 3.63 -5.87
CA LEU A 87 25.72 4.64 -6.90
C LEU A 87 25.39 5.97 -6.24
N HIS A 88 26.08 7.03 -6.65
CA HIS A 88 25.72 8.41 -6.37
C HIS A 88 25.35 9.11 -7.67
N VAL A 89 24.20 9.76 -7.71
CA VAL A 89 23.80 10.61 -8.83
C VAL A 89 24.29 12.03 -8.59
N GLU A 90 25.03 12.58 -9.53
CA GLU A 90 25.60 13.93 -9.46
C GLU A 90 25.03 14.81 -10.59
N GLU A 91 25.29 16.12 -10.53
CA GLU A 91 24.75 17.07 -11.53
C GLU A 91 25.17 16.72 -12.97
N HIS A 92 26.35 16.11 -13.15
CA HIS A 92 26.94 15.82 -14.45
C HIS A 92 27.20 14.33 -14.69
N GLY A 93 26.50 13.44 -13.98
CA GLY A 93 26.60 12.00 -14.21
C GLY A 93 26.38 11.19 -12.95
N VAL A 94 27.20 10.15 -12.78
CA VAL A 94 27.17 9.28 -11.60
C VAL A 94 28.57 8.94 -11.16
N SER A 95 28.75 8.72 -9.86
CA SER A 95 29.97 8.16 -9.27
C SER A 95 29.66 6.88 -8.51
N LEU A 96 30.67 6.03 -8.37
CA LEU A 96 30.57 4.74 -7.68
C LEU A 96 31.46 4.74 -6.43
N GLU A 97 30.89 4.32 -5.31
CA GLU A 97 31.58 4.11 -4.04
C GLU A 97 31.58 2.61 -3.66
N GLU A 98 32.66 2.16 -3.00
CA GLU A 98 32.75 0.81 -2.45
C GLU A 98 31.84 0.63 -1.24
N VAL A 99 31.17 -0.51 -1.14
CA VAL A 99 30.31 -0.78 0.01
C VAL A 99 31.15 -1.08 1.24
N HIS A 100 30.97 -0.30 2.31
CA HIS A 100 31.72 -0.49 3.55
C HIS A 100 31.40 -1.82 4.22
N GLU A 101 30.11 -2.08 4.46
CA GLU A 101 29.62 -3.32 5.06
C GLU A 101 28.29 -3.72 4.39
N VAL A 102 28.09 -5.02 4.21
CA VAL A 102 26.81 -5.57 3.72
C VAL A 102 26.28 -6.53 4.77
N THR A 103 25.05 -6.29 5.19
CA THR A 103 24.30 -7.15 6.10
C THR A 103 23.23 -7.93 5.32
N ARG A 104 22.31 -8.61 6.01
CA ARG A 104 21.25 -9.38 5.33
C ARG A 104 20.29 -8.51 4.49
N PHE A 105 20.01 -7.29 4.93
CA PHE A 105 19.00 -6.41 4.31
C PHE A 105 19.48 -4.98 4.08
N HIS A 106 20.71 -4.66 4.46
CA HIS A 106 21.24 -3.31 4.40
C HIS A 106 22.69 -3.25 3.97
N VAL A 107 23.02 -2.21 3.21
CA VAL A 107 24.39 -1.77 2.99
C VAL A 107 24.70 -0.56 3.84
N LYS A 108 25.85 -0.56 4.50
CA LYS A 108 26.33 0.53 5.35
C LYS A 108 27.22 1.46 4.55
N ILE A 109 27.01 2.76 4.74
CA ILE A 109 27.79 3.85 4.18
C ILE A 109 28.25 4.71 5.34
N LEU A 110 29.54 5.06 5.34
CA LEU A 110 30.14 5.96 6.32
C LEU A 110 30.19 7.36 5.74
N HIS A 111 29.89 8.37 6.55
CA HIS A 111 29.98 9.79 6.18
C HIS A 111 29.33 10.07 4.81
N PRO A 112 28.05 9.72 4.63
CA PRO A 112 27.39 9.71 3.33
C PRO A 112 27.42 11.09 2.69
N LYS A 113 27.75 11.13 1.39
CA LYS A 113 27.54 12.29 0.55
C LYS A 113 26.08 12.33 0.13
N PHE A 114 25.43 13.46 0.34
CA PHE A 114 24.01 13.60 0.08
C PHE A 114 23.75 13.90 -1.39
N SER A 115 23.23 12.89 -2.06
CA SER A 115 22.73 12.90 -3.42
C SER A 115 21.71 11.77 -3.57
N PRO A 116 20.99 11.64 -4.70
CA PRO A 116 20.27 10.42 -4.98
C PRO A 116 21.26 9.24 -4.98
N ILE A 117 21.01 8.28 -4.10
CA ILE A 117 21.93 7.23 -3.72
C ILE A 117 21.24 5.88 -3.68
N ALA A 118 21.92 4.81 -4.11
CA ALA A 118 21.38 3.47 -4.07
C ALA A 118 22.46 2.38 -4.15
N LEU A 119 22.09 1.16 -3.74
CA LEU A 119 22.86 -0.03 -4.07
C LEU A 119 22.62 -0.44 -5.53
N ILE A 120 23.71 -0.72 -6.25
CA ILE A 120 23.69 -1.37 -7.56
C ILE A 120 24.51 -2.67 -7.54
N LEU A 121 24.19 -3.59 -8.45
CA LEU A 121 24.80 -4.92 -8.56
C LEU A 121 25.27 -5.19 -9.99
N ARG A 122 26.45 -5.77 -10.19
CA ARG A 122 26.97 -6.06 -11.55
C ARG A 122 26.08 -7.08 -12.29
N LEU A 123 25.74 -6.77 -13.55
CA LEU A 123 24.82 -7.55 -14.41
C LEU A 123 25.28 -8.98 -14.72
N LEU A 124 26.59 -9.26 -14.71
CA LEU A 124 27.12 -10.60 -14.97
C LEU A 124 26.74 -11.61 -13.86
N SER A 125 26.17 -11.13 -12.75
CA SER A 125 25.59 -11.96 -11.69
C SER A 125 24.22 -12.49 -12.12
N TRP A 126 24.17 -13.45 -13.04
CA TRP A 126 22.90 -14.03 -13.55
C TRP A 126 22.18 -14.93 -12.55
N ASN A 127 22.78 -15.18 -11.39
CA ASN A 127 22.27 -16.07 -10.37
C ASN A 127 22.19 -15.34 -9.03
N VAL A 128 21.22 -14.45 -8.93
CA VAL A 128 21.00 -13.61 -7.75
C VAL A 128 19.67 -13.99 -7.15
N ASP A 129 19.71 -14.49 -5.92
CA ASP A 129 18.51 -14.66 -5.13
C ASP A 129 18.15 -13.33 -4.46
N VAL A 130 16.86 -13.05 -4.39
CA VAL A 130 16.32 -11.82 -3.82
C VAL A 130 15.23 -12.15 -2.81
N HIS A 131 15.18 -11.37 -1.73
CA HIS A 131 14.05 -11.33 -0.82
C HIS A 131 12.89 -10.62 -1.51
N CYS A 132 11.71 -11.22 -1.47
CA CYS A 132 10.52 -10.73 -2.16
C CYS A 132 9.41 -10.34 -1.20
N GLU A 133 8.54 -9.46 -1.68
CA GLU A 133 7.28 -9.11 -1.04
C GLU A 133 6.12 -9.73 -1.83
N LEU A 134 5.15 -10.26 -1.10
CA LEU A 134 3.83 -10.65 -1.61
C LEU A 134 2.77 -9.73 -0.99
N MET A 135 1.98 -9.08 -1.82
CA MET A 135 0.85 -8.27 -1.35
C MET A 135 -0.45 -8.75 -1.97
N LEU A 136 -1.39 -9.19 -1.13
CA LEU A 136 -2.70 -9.62 -1.56
C LEU A 136 -3.73 -8.51 -1.34
N TYR A 137 -4.46 -8.17 -2.40
CA TYR A 137 -5.63 -7.30 -2.35
C TYR A 137 -6.85 -8.01 -2.89
N LEU A 138 -7.96 -7.91 -2.17
CA LEU A 138 -9.24 -8.47 -2.61
C LEU A 138 -10.27 -7.36 -2.81
N THR A 139 -11.08 -7.51 -3.85
CA THR A 139 -12.27 -6.69 -4.10
C THR A 139 -13.47 -7.62 -4.25
N VAL A 140 -14.43 -7.50 -3.36
CA VAL A 140 -15.71 -8.23 -3.44
C VAL A 140 -16.67 -7.48 -4.35
N LYS A 141 -17.24 -8.18 -5.33
CA LYS A 141 -18.23 -7.66 -6.27
C LYS A 141 -19.37 -8.66 -6.45
N ARG A 142 -20.49 -8.43 -5.75
CA ARG A 142 -21.66 -9.32 -5.76
C ARG A 142 -21.25 -10.76 -5.42
N GLU A 143 -21.30 -11.67 -6.39
CA GLU A 143 -20.97 -13.10 -6.25
C GLU A 143 -19.53 -13.44 -6.68
N THR A 144 -18.72 -12.42 -7.01
CA THR A 144 -17.34 -12.58 -7.47
C THR A 144 -16.36 -11.86 -6.57
N LEU A 145 -15.18 -12.44 -6.43
CA LEU A 145 -14.05 -11.88 -5.74
C LEU A 145 -12.92 -11.69 -6.74
N ILE A 146 -12.43 -10.45 -6.84
CA ILE A 146 -11.26 -10.11 -7.64
C ILE A 146 -10.06 -10.12 -6.70
N SER A 147 -9.14 -11.05 -6.92
CA SER A 147 -7.87 -11.12 -6.21
C SER A 147 -6.78 -10.48 -7.06
N ARG A 148 -5.94 -9.65 -6.43
CA ARG A 148 -4.69 -9.13 -6.99
C ARG A 148 -3.53 -9.51 -6.07
N LEU A 149 -2.71 -10.47 -6.51
CA LEU A 149 -1.50 -10.88 -5.81
C LEU A 149 -0.28 -10.27 -6.49
N TYR A 150 0.34 -9.29 -5.84
CA TYR A 150 1.57 -8.64 -6.29
C TYR A 150 2.78 -9.46 -5.86
N LEU A 151 3.78 -9.57 -6.73
CA LEU A 151 5.06 -10.22 -6.45
C LEU A 151 6.20 -9.36 -7.00
N PHE A 152 7.11 -8.95 -6.12
CA PHE A 152 8.27 -8.14 -6.50
C PHE A 152 9.42 -8.26 -5.48
N PRO A 153 10.68 -7.97 -5.87
CA PRO A 153 11.78 -7.87 -4.92
C PRO A 153 11.47 -6.81 -3.84
N TRP A 154 11.80 -7.09 -2.59
CA TRP A 154 11.43 -6.22 -1.47
C TRP A 154 11.91 -4.77 -1.68
N ASN A 155 10.96 -3.86 -1.85
CA ASN A 155 11.23 -2.46 -2.12
C ASN A 155 10.14 -1.60 -1.46
N PRO A 156 10.47 -0.88 -0.37
CA PRO A 156 9.50 -0.05 0.35
C PRO A 156 8.82 1.02 -0.52
N GLY A 157 9.50 1.55 -1.54
CA GLY A 157 8.91 2.49 -2.49
C GLY A 157 7.82 1.84 -3.34
N GLN A 158 8.03 0.59 -3.77
CA GLN A 158 6.99 -0.18 -4.49
C GLN A 158 5.83 -0.57 -3.59
N ILE A 159 6.09 -0.95 -2.34
CA ILE A 159 5.04 -1.24 -1.35
C ILE A 159 4.10 -0.04 -1.22
N GLN A 160 4.66 1.17 -1.05
CA GLN A 160 3.87 2.41 -0.99
C GLN A 160 3.09 2.69 -2.28
N ALA A 161 3.69 2.45 -3.45
CA ALA A 161 3.02 2.63 -4.73
C ALA A 161 1.82 1.69 -4.90
N VAL A 162 1.96 0.42 -4.52
CA VAL A 162 0.87 -0.56 -4.55
C VAL A 162 -0.26 -0.18 -3.59
N GLU A 163 0.08 0.23 -2.35
CA GLU A 163 -0.91 0.69 -1.37
C GLU A 163 -1.73 1.89 -1.87
N GLN A 164 -1.06 2.89 -2.46
CA GLN A 164 -1.73 4.06 -3.02
C GLN A 164 -2.63 3.70 -4.20
N GLN A 165 -2.16 2.83 -5.10
CA GLN A 165 -2.93 2.37 -6.25
C GLN A 165 -4.18 1.59 -5.80
N GLU A 166 -4.04 0.62 -4.90
CA GLU A 166 -5.16 -0.22 -4.48
C GLU A 166 -6.18 0.54 -3.62
N LYS A 167 -5.73 1.56 -2.88
CA LYS A 167 -6.62 2.51 -2.21
C LYS A 167 -7.54 3.23 -3.21
N SER A 168 -7.03 3.61 -4.38
CA SER A 168 -7.85 4.24 -5.44
C SER A 168 -8.89 3.29 -6.05
N TYR A 169 -8.65 1.97 -5.98
CA TYR A 169 -9.58 0.95 -6.47
C TYR A 169 -10.62 0.51 -5.43
N GLY A 170 -10.50 1.00 -4.18
CA GLY A 170 -11.34 0.55 -3.07
C GLY A 170 -11.11 -0.91 -2.69
N SER A 171 -9.93 -1.46 -2.98
CA SER A 171 -9.57 -2.82 -2.58
C SER A 171 -9.10 -2.85 -1.13
N SER A 172 -9.31 -3.98 -0.46
CA SER A 172 -8.79 -4.20 0.89
C SER A 172 -7.52 -5.04 0.84
N ARG A 173 -6.51 -4.66 1.64
CA ARG A 173 -5.28 -5.45 1.82
C ARG A 173 -5.56 -6.61 2.76
N PHE A 174 -5.13 -7.80 2.37
CA PHE A 174 -5.18 -9.00 3.20
C PHE A 174 -3.78 -9.36 3.65
N LEU A 175 -3.64 -9.62 4.95
CA LEU A 175 -2.36 -10.02 5.52
C LEU A 175 -2.12 -11.47 5.16
N ILE A 176 -0.97 -11.72 4.55
CA ILE A 176 -0.53 -13.05 4.14
C ILE A 176 0.90 -13.27 4.63
N SER A 177 1.29 -14.53 4.75
CA SER A 177 2.68 -14.89 5.03
C SER A 177 3.61 -14.38 3.92
N ARG A 178 4.82 -13.96 4.32
CA ARG A 178 5.89 -13.66 3.37
C ARG A 178 6.56 -14.96 2.92
N PRO A 179 7.17 -15.00 1.73
CA PRO A 179 8.00 -16.12 1.33
C PRO A 179 9.10 -16.40 2.37
N GLU A 180 9.22 -17.66 2.81
CA GLU A 180 10.28 -18.06 3.75
C GLU A 180 11.66 -18.07 3.09
N GLN A 181 11.70 -18.36 1.78
CA GLN A 181 12.91 -18.48 0.99
C GLN A 181 13.05 -17.30 0.03
N SER A 182 14.29 -16.98 -0.32
CA SER A 182 14.58 -16.04 -1.40
C SER A 182 14.26 -16.66 -2.77
N PHE A 183 13.94 -15.82 -3.74
CA PHE A 183 13.62 -16.23 -5.10
C PHE A 183 14.70 -15.81 -6.07
N LYS A 184 14.96 -16.63 -7.09
CA LYS A 184 15.90 -16.27 -8.13
C LYS A 184 15.35 -15.11 -8.97
N LEU A 185 16.08 -14.02 -9.05
CA LEU A 185 15.75 -12.90 -9.93
C LEU A 185 15.70 -13.37 -11.38
N TYR A 186 14.78 -12.82 -12.17
CA TYR A 186 14.51 -13.20 -13.56
C TYR A 186 13.87 -14.59 -13.76
N SER A 187 13.40 -15.25 -12.70
CA SER A 187 12.55 -16.44 -12.82
C SER A 187 11.08 -16.09 -13.06
N PHE A 188 10.32 -17.02 -13.64
CA PHE A 188 8.88 -16.91 -13.75
C PHE A 188 8.17 -17.66 -12.63
N PHE A 189 7.00 -17.15 -12.29
CA PHE A 189 6.09 -17.73 -11.32
C PHE A 189 4.73 -17.93 -11.95
N ARG A 190 4.00 -18.94 -11.50
CA ARG A 190 2.56 -19.09 -11.78
C ARG A 190 1.78 -19.17 -10.48
N LEU A 191 0.58 -18.60 -10.51
CA LEU A 191 -0.37 -18.67 -9.40
C LEU A 191 -1.43 -19.72 -9.70
N ASN A 192 -1.72 -20.59 -8.75
CA ASN A 192 -2.86 -21.48 -8.77
C ASN A 192 -3.86 -21.06 -7.69
N ILE A 193 -5.12 -20.95 -8.08
CA ILE A 193 -6.26 -20.78 -7.19
C ILE A 193 -7.33 -21.74 -7.69
N PRO A 194 -7.54 -22.90 -7.04
CA PRO A 194 -8.41 -23.96 -7.55
C PRO A 194 -9.84 -23.51 -7.88
N CYS A 195 -10.37 -22.53 -7.14
CA CYS A 195 -11.72 -21.98 -7.32
C CYS A 195 -11.77 -20.77 -8.26
N SER A 196 -10.66 -20.39 -8.90
CA SER A 196 -10.65 -19.29 -9.86
C SER A 196 -11.27 -19.66 -11.20
N THR A 197 -12.01 -18.73 -11.79
CA THR A 197 -12.51 -18.83 -13.16
C THR A 197 -11.50 -18.31 -14.18
N SER A 198 -10.61 -17.42 -13.75
CA SER A 198 -9.54 -16.88 -14.58
C SER A 198 -8.40 -16.34 -13.72
N ILE A 199 -7.18 -16.44 -14.25
CA ILE A 199 -5.97 -15.81 -13.70
C ILE A 199 -5.23 -15.17 -14.88
N ASN A 200 -4.87 -13.88 -14.75
CA ASN A 200 -4.13 -13.15 -15.76
C ASN A 200 -3.09 -12.22 -15.11
N PRO A 201 -1.82 -12.23 -15.55
CA PRO A 201 -1.23 -13.14 -16.53
C PRO A 201 -1.14 -14.58 -16.00
N GLN A 202 -0.91 -15.56 -16.88
CA GLN A 202 -0.70 -16.96 -16.48
C GLN A 202 0.64 -17.16 -15.76
N LYS A 203 1.65 -16.37 -16.14
CA LYS A 203 2.95 -16.31 -15.49
C LYS A 203 3.39 -14.87 -15.28
N ILE A 204 4.15 -14.63 -14.22
CA ILE A 204 4.81 -13.36 -13.95
C ILE A 204 6.31 -13.57 -13.91
N HIS A 205 7.03 -12.68 -14.58
CA HIS A 205 8.47 -12.60 -14.51
C HIS A 205 8.89 -11.74 -13.30
N LEU A 206 9.69 -12.30 -12.39
CA LEU A 206 10.22 -11.60 -11.22
C LEU A 206 11.37 -10.69 -11.66
N ILE A 207 11.05 -9.41 -11.84
CA ILE A 207 12.00 -8.37 -12.24
C ILE A 207 11.83 -7.13 -11.39
N GLN A 208 12.88 -6.29 -11.35
CA GLN A 208 12.75 -4.94 -10.86
C GLN A 208 11.87 -4.13 -11.81
N ARG A 209 10.97 -3.33 -11.23
CA ARG A 209 10.10 -2.41 -11.97
C ARG A 209 10.26 -1.03 -11.34
N ASP A 210 10.26 -0.02 -12.19
CA ASP A 210 10.36 1.35 -11.72
C ASP A 210 8.98 1.98 -11.48
N THR A 211 7.93 1.26 -11.90
CA THR A 211 6.52 1.61 -11.81
C THR A 211 5.75 0.49 -11.08
N THR A 212 4.42 0.42 -11.27
CA THR A 212 3.55 -0.59 -10.65
C THR A 212 4.13 -2.01 -10.83
N PRO A 213 4.37 -2.74 -9.73
CA PRO A 213 4.86 -4.11 -9.80
C PRO A 213 3.93 -5.05 -10.57
N SER A 214 4.50 -6.15 -11.07
CA SER A 214 3.72 -7.22 -11.68
C SER A 214 2.77 -7.86 -10.64
N PHE A 215 1.55 -8.19 -11.05
CA PHE A 215 0.58 -8.87 -10.20
C PHE A 215 -0.29 -9.86 -10.98
N PHE A 216 -0.73 -10.91 -10.31
CA PHE A 216 -1.74 -11.82 -10.81
C PHE A 216 -3.11 -11.24 -10.49
N LYS A 217 -3.96 -11.07 -11.50
CA LYS A 217 -5.38 -10.79 -11.32
C LYS A 217 -6.16 -12.08 -11.49
N ALA A 218 -6.78 -12.55 -10.42
CA ALA A 218 -7.67 -13.69 -10.44
C ALA A 218 -9.12 -13.27 -10.23
N ILE A 219 -10.05 -13.92 -10.95
CA ILE A 219 -11.48 -13.83 -10.68
C ILE A 219 -11.91 -15.16 -10.05
N VAL A 220 -12.50 -15.08 -8.86
CA VAL A 220 -12.91 -16.22 -8.06
C VAL A 220 -14.42 -16.09 -7.81
N LYS A 221 -15.17 -17.18 -7.98
CA LYS A 221 -16.58 -17.19 -7.56
C LYS A 221 -16.65 -17.33 -6.05
N ILE A 222 -17.49 -16.54 -5.39
CA ILE A 222 -17.69 -16.64 -3.95
C ILE A 222 -18.54 -17.89 -3.69
N THR A 223 -17.88 -18.99 -3.34
CA THR A 223 -18.52 -20.29 -3.06
C THR A 223 -18.82 -20.50 -1.59
N GLY A 224 -18.41 -19.57 -0.72
CA GLY A 224 -18.54 -19.72 0.73
C GLY A 224 -17.51 -20.68 1.36
N HIS A 225 -16.46 -21.04 0.62
CA HIS A 225 -15.29 -21.76 1.12
C HIS A 225 -14.08 -20.85 1.15
N ASP A 226 -13.14 -21.14 2.03
CA ASP A 226 -11.82 -20.50 2.07
C ASP A 226 -11.11 -20.56 0.70
N ILE A 227 -10.26 -19.58 0.45
CA ILE A 227 -9.51 -19.48 -0.81
C ILE A 227 -8.08 -19.96 -0.57
N GLU A 228 -7.75 -21.10 -1.18
CA GLU A 228 -6.37 -21.58 -1.23
C GLU A 228 -5.63 -20.95 -2.41
N MET A 229 -4.43 -20.45 -2.14
CA MET A 229 -3.54 -19.85 -3.13
C MET A 229 -2.18 -20.52 -3.06
N GLU A 230 -1.66 -20.94 -4.22
CA GLU A 230 -0.33 -21.55 -4.33
C GLU A 230 0.47 -20.89 -5.44
N LEU A 231 1.67 -20.41 -5.09
CA LEU A 231 2.64 -19.87 -6.02
C LEU A 231 3.67 -20.96 -6.35
N PHE A 232 3.91 -21.18 -7.63
CA PHE A 232 4.90 -22.13 -8.12
C PHE A 232 6.03 -21.39 -8.84
N GLY A 233 7.26 -21.81 -8.57
CA GLY A 233 8.44 -21.36 -9.33
C GLY A 233 8.56 -22.06 -10.68
N ASP A 234 9.59 -21.68 -11.44
CA ASP A 234 9.91 -22.28 -12.74
C ASP A 234 10.21 -23.79 -12.70
N ASP A 235 10.68 -24.28 -11.56
CA ASP A 235 10.96 -25.69 -11.31
C ASP A 235 9.69 -26.48 -10.90
N GLU A 236 8.52 -25.83 -10.98
CA GLU A 236 7.21 -26.36 -10.62
C GLU A 236 7.09 -26.78 -9.14
N ARG A 237 8.04 -26.35 -8.29
CA ARG A 237 7.93 -26.51 -6.84
C ARG A 237 7.08 -25.40 -6.25
N THR A 238 6.36 -25.74 -5.18
CA THR A 238 5.61 -24.76 -4.39
C THR A 238 6.60 -23.80 -3.73
N ALA A 239 6.56 -22.54 -4.16
CA ALA A 239 7.38 -21.45 -3.64
C ALA A 239 6.71 -20.74 -2.46
N TRP A 240 5.37 -20.75 -2.43
CA TRP A 240 4.56 -20.18 -1.37
C TRP A 240 3.14 -20.76 -1.42
N LYS A 241 2.50 -20.92 -0.26
CA LYS A 241 1.12 -21.38 -0.13
C LYS A 241 0.45 -20.65 1.03
N GLU A 242 -0.80 -20.26 0.83
CA GLU A 242 -1.60 -19.59 1.85
C GLU A 242 -3.07 -19.93 1.70
N LYS A 243 -3.80 -19.79 2.80
CA LYS A 243 -5.26 -19.93 2.83
C LYS A 243 -5.87 -18.66 3.40
N VAL A 244 -6.74 -18.01 2.63
CA VAL A 244 -7.51 -16.85 3.10
C VAL A 244 -8.86 -17.35 3.59
N SER A 245 -9.17 -17.08 4.87
CA SER A 245 -10.44 -17.51 5.43
C SER A 245 -11.60 -16.75 4.80
N ARG A 246 -12.72 -17.46 4.59
CA ARG A 246 -13.99 -16.88 4.18
C ARG A 246 -14.39 -15.67 5.04
N ASP A 247 -14.23 -15.78 6.35
CA ASP A 247 -14.71 -14.79 7.31
C ASP A 247 -13.94 -13.46 7.20
N GLU A 248 -12.74 -13.48 6.61
CA GLU A 248 -11.93 -12.28 6.40
C GLU A 248 -12.44 -11.41 5.24
N TYR A 249 -13.05 -12.01 4.20
CA TYR A 249 -13.53 -11.27 3.02
C TYR A 249 -15.05 -11.28 2.85
N ILE A 250 -15.77 -12.05 3.65
CA ILE A 250 -17.22 -11.96 3.78
C ILE A 250 -17.50 -11.24 5.09
N SER A 251 -17.58 -9.91 5.06
CA SER A 251 -18.15 -9.16 6.17
C SER A 251 -19.63 -9.53 6.28
N ASP A 252 -20.00 -10.22 7.36
CA ASP A 252 -21.39 -10.61 7.62
C ASP A 252 -22.30 -9.39 7.58
N THR A 253 -23.14 -9.30 6.55
CA THR A 253 -24.34 -8.47 6.57
C THR A 253 -25.56 -9.28 7.01
N ARG A 254 -25.37 -10.49 7.54
CA ARG A 254 -26.46 -11.38 8.00
C ARG A 254 -26.04 -12.31 9.15
N SER A 255 -26.07 -11.81 10.39
CA SER A 255 -26.31 -12.59 11.62
C SER A 255 -26.66 -11.63 12.78
N THR A 256 -27.95 -11.35 12.98
CA THR A 256 -28.82 -11.86 14.08
C THR A 256 -28.65 -11.19 15.44
N SER A 257 -29.65 -10.36 15.78
CA SER A 257 -30.51 -10.50 16.97
C SER A 257 -30.02 -11.48 18.06
N ALA A 258 -29.88 -10.93 19.28
CA ALA A 258 -29.62 -11.55 20.59
C ALA A 258 -28.18 -12.08 20.78
N VAL A 259 -27.38 -11.61 21.73
CA VAL A 259 -27.65 -11.43 23.17
C VAL A 259 -26.76 -10.30 23.75
N LEU A 260 -27.33 -9.57 24.70
CA LEU A 260 -26.72 -8.55 25.57
C LEU A 260 -25.41 -9.01 26.23
N GLY A 261 -24.41 -8.11 26.31
CA GLY A 261 -23.41 -8.18 27.37
C GLY A 261 -22.01 -7.67 27.05
N ALA A 262 -21.81 -6.36 27.24
CA ALA A 262 -20.60 -5.69 27.76
C ALA A 262 -19.24 -5.81 27.02
N GLY A 263 -18.75 -4.63 26.58
CA GLY A 263 -17.32 -4.25 26.66
C GLY A 263 -16.60 -4.04 25.32
N GLY A 264 -16.60 -2.81 24.79
CA GLY A 264 -15.77 -2.39 23.65
C GLY A 264 -14.26 -2.33 23.97
N PRO A 265 -13.38 -2.02 22.98
CA PRO A 265 -13.28 -0.61 22.56
C PRO A 265 -12.90 -0.31 21.08
N ALA A 266 -13.33 0.90 20.67
CA ALA A 266 -12.70 1.88 19.76
C ALA A 266 -12.63 1.60 18.24
N GLU A 267 -13.70 1.96 17.53
CA GLU A 267 -13.66 2.34 16.11
C GLU A 267 -13.61 3.87 15.96
N SER A 268 -12.69 4.35 15.14
CA SER A 268 -12.54 5.75 14.74
C SER A 268 -13.76 6.21 13.92
N SER A 269 -14.58 7.05 14.51
CA SER A 269 -15.89 7.44 14.01
C SER A 269 -15.85 8.70 13.13
N LEU A 270 -16.30 8.60 11.88
CA LEU A 270 -16.82 9.75 11.12
C LEU A 270 -18.14 10.18 11.78
N THR A 271 -18.05 11.04 12.79
CA THR A 271 -19.17 11.34 13.68
C THR A 271 -19.86 12.67 13.31
N VAL A 272 -20.79 12.70 12.33
CA VAL A 272 -21.69 13.86 12.13
C VAL A 272 -22.54 14.10 13.38
N SER A 273 -22.37 15.22 14.08
CA SER A 273 -23.00 15.44 15.40
C SER A 273 -24.54 15.36 15.36
N GLY A 274 -25.17 14.86 16.43
CA GLY A 274 -26.63 14.69 16.51
C GLY A 274 -27.46 15.96 16.25
N PRO A 275 -27.02 17.16 16.68
CA PRO A 275 -27.66 18.43 16.33
C PRO A 275 -27.67 18.71 14.82
N VAL A 276 -26.57 18.41 14.12
CA VAL A 276 -26.42 18.63 12.68
C VAL A 276 -27.38 17.73 11.89
N LEU A 277 -27.63 16.50 12.35
CA LEU A 277 -28.59 15.59 11.71
C LEU A 277 -30.05 16.06 11.85
N ASN A 278 -30.41 16.63 13.01
CA ASN A 278 -31.75 17.17 13.21
C ASN A 278 -31.97 18.43 12.38
N GLU A 279 -30.98 19.34 12.33
CA GLU A 279 -31.09 20.54 11.52
C GLU A 279 -31.09 20.23 10.01
N LEU A 280 -30.37 19.18 9.58
CA LEU A 280 -30.41 18.70 8.20
C LEU A 280 -31.81 18.19 7.85
N LEU A 281 -32.42 17.42 8.76
CA LEU A 281 -33.78 16.90 8.58
C LEU A 281 -34.81 18.04 8.45
N ASP A 282 -34.69 19.09 9.27
CA ASP A 282 -35.56 20.27 9.20
C ASP A 282 -35.38 21.02 7.87
N ARG A 283 -34.14 21.18 7.39
CA ARG A 283 -33.84 21.84 6.10
C ARG A 283 -34.35 21.02 4.91
N LEU A 284 -34.23 19.69 4.97
CA LEU A 284 -34.75 18.80 3.93
C LEU A 284 -36.27 18.91 3.81
N LEU A 285 -36.98 19.08 4.92
CA LEU A 285 -38.43 19.32 4.91
C LEU A 285 -38.77 20.72 4.34
N GLN A 286 -38.06 21.76 4.79
CA GLN A 286 -38.28 23.14 4.31
C GLN A 286 -38.07 23.28 2.79
N HIS A 287 -37.08 22.58 2.23
CA HIS A 287 -36.81 22.57 0.80
C HIS A 287 -37.64 21.55 0.00
N THR A 288 -38.68 20.96 0.62
CA THR A 288 -39.58 19.95 0.02
C THR A 288 -38.87 18.70 -0.52
N VAL A 289 -37.66 18.40 -0.03
CA VAL A 289 -36.89 17.20 -0.40
C VAL A 289 -37.51 15.97 0.25
N ILE A 290 -38.01 16.10 1.47
CA ILE A 290 -38.78 15.07 2.18
C ILE A 290 -40.15 15.63 2.57
N ASN A 291 -41.15 14.76 2.77
CA ASN A 291 -42.48 15.18 3.21
C ASN A 291 -42.63 15.07 4.75
N GLN A 292 -43.78 15.48 5.28
CA GLN A 292 -44.01 15.47 6.74
C GLN A 292 -44.04 14.04 7.32
N GLU A 293 -44.55 13.07 6.57
CA GLU A 293 -44.61 11.65 6.98
C GLU A 293 -43.21 11.02 7.05
N ASP A 294 -42.37 11.33 6.06
CA ASP A 294 -40.95 10.98 6.01
C ASP A 294 -40.20 11.54 7.23
N MET A 295 -40.40 12.82 7.54
CA MET A 295 -39.76 13.46 8.70
C MET A 295 -40.16 12.76 10.01
N GLU A 296 -41.45 12.47 10.19
CA GLU A 296 -41.97 11.82 11.40
C GLU A 296 -41.42 10.40 11.57
N SER A 297 -41.19 9.67 10.47
CA SER A 297 -40.62 8.31 10.51
C SER A 297 -39.19 8.25 11.06
N VAL A 298 -38.40 9.30 10.85
CA VAL A 298 -36.98 9.34 11.24
C VAL A 298 -36.74 10.14 12.53
N LYS A 299 -37.68 11.02 12.90
CA LYS A 299 -37.59 11.86 14.11
C LYS A 299 -37.46 11.04 15.40
N GLY A 300 -38.10 9.86 15.45
CA GLY A 300 -38.12 8.97 16.60
C GLY A 300 -36.87 8.09 16.79
N ILE A 301 -35.93 8.07 15.84
CA ILE A 301 -34.73 7.23 15.93
C ILE A 301 -33.73 7.83 16.93
N ALA A 302 -33.43 7.08 17.99
CA ALA A 302 -32.53 7.50 19.07
C ALA A 302 -31.04 7.28 18.71
N GLU A 303 -30.74 6.27 17.90
CA GLU A 303 -29.38 5.89 17.52
C GLU A 303 -28.90 6.75 16.34
N ARG A 304 -27.77 7.44 16.52
CA ARG A 304 -27.34 8.52 15.62
C ARG A 304 -26.88 8.01 14.25
N ALA A 305 -26.23 6.85 14.19
CA ALA A 305 -25.75 6.29 12.94
C ALA A 305 -26.91 5.67 12.14
N GLU A 306 -27.83 5.00 12.82
CA GLU A 306 -29.10 4.53 12.23
C GLU A 306 -29.90 5.70 11.65
N LYS A 307 -30.08 6.78 12.43
CA LYS A 307 -30.78 7.98 11.97
C LYS A 307 -30.14 8.59 10.72
N ALA A 308 -28.82 8.71 10.69
CA ALA A 308 -28.10 9.25 9.53
C ALA A 308 -28.26 8.37 8.28
N ARG A 309 -28.23 7.04 8.46
CA ARG A 309 -28.41 6.09 7.36
C ARG A 309 -29.82 6.19 6.77
N ASP A 310 -30.84 6.27 7.61
CA ASP A 310 -32.22 6.35 7.15
C ASP A 310 -32.52 7.66 6.41
N ILE A 311 -31.93 8.79 6.82
CA ILE A 311 -32.01 10.05 6.08
C ILE A 311 -31.39 9.90 4.69
N ILE A 312 -30.20 9.30 4.60
CA ILE A 312 -29.50 9.11 3.32
C ILE A 312 -30.31 8.19 2.40
N ASP A 313 -30.79 7.06 2.90
CA ASP A 313 -31.56 6.08 2.12
C ASP A 313 -32.92 6.64 1.66
N MET A 314 -33.54 7.49 2.47
CA MET A 314 -34.76 8.19 2.11
C MET A 314 -34.54 9.19 0.97
N VAL A 315 -33.49 10.00 1.05
CA VAL A 315 -33.17 10.98 0.01
C VAL A 315 -32.73 10.28 -1.29
N LEU A 316 -31.98 9.18 -1.19
CA LEU A 316 -31.61 8.35 -2.35
C LEU A 316 -32.83 7.79 -3.08
N ARG A 317 -33.86 7.34 -2.35
CA ARG A 317 -35.12 6.84 -2.94
C ARG A 317 -35.90 7.91 -3.70
N LYS A 318 -35.72 9.20 -3.36
CA LYS A 318 -36.36 10.33 -4.03
C LYS A 318 -35.59 10.84 -5.26
N GLY A 319 -34.47 10.21 -5.60
CA GLY A 319 -33.74 10.46 -6.84
C GLY A 319 -32.61 11.47 -6.74
N THR A 320 -31.86 11.60 -7.83
CA THR A 320 -30.58 12.32 -7.90
C THR A 320 -30.69 13.83 -7.64
N GLU A 321 -31.79 14.47 -8.03
CA GLU A 321 -32.09 15.88 -7.71
C GLU A 321 -32.17 16.12 -6.20
N SER A 322 -32.80 15.19 -5.48
CA SER A 322 -32.93 15.22 -4.02
C SER A 322 -31.58 15.01 -3.33
N CYS A 323 -30.75 14.10 -3.86
CA CYS A 323 -29.39 13.89 -3.37
C CYS A 323 -28.51 15.13 -3.55
N SER A 324 -28.58 15.77 -4.72
CA SER A 324 -27.83 17.00 -5.02
C SER A 324 -28.21 18.14 -4.05
N ARG A 325 -29.50 18.28 -3.75
CA ARG A 325 -29.97 19.27 -2.76
C ARG A 325 -29.50 18.96 -1.34
N MET A 326 -29.54 17.71 -0.90
CA MET A 326 -29.02 17.30 0.41
C MET A 326 -27.52 17.56 0.53
N ILE A 327 -26.76 17.26 -0.53
CA ILE A 327 -25.33 17.50 -0.66
C ILE A 327 -25.02 19.00 -0.52
N ASN A 328 -25.76 19.88 -1.21
CA ASN A 328 -25.58 21.33 -1.07
C ASN A 328 -25.93 21.84 0.35
N LEU A 329 -27.02 21.35 0.95
CA LEU A 329 -27.41 21.72 2.32
C LEU A 329 -26.36 21.27 3.36
N LEU A 330 -25.81 20.07 3.21
CA LEU A 330 -24.68 19.59 4.02
C LEU A 330 -23.45 20.48 3.84
N GLY A 331 -23.22 21.00 2.63
CA GLY A 331 -22.14 21.95 2.34
C GLY A 331 -22.29 23.30 3.03
N GLU A 332 -23.52 23.80 3.16
CA GLU A 332 -23.82 25.02 3.91
C GLU A 332 -23.71 24.83 5.43
N MET A 333 -24.06 23.64 5.92
CA MET A 333 -24.10 23.34 7.36
C MET A 333 -22.73 22.94 7.94
N ASP A 334 -21.91 22.21 7.18
CA ASP A 334 -20.57 21.79 7.59
C ASP A 334 -19.58 21.85 6.42
N PRO A 335 -18.88 23.00 6.25
CA PRO A 335 -17.87 23.17 5.21
C PRO A 335 -16.70 22.19 5.29
N ASN A 336 -16.40 21.63 6.47
CA ASN A 336 -15.32 20.66 6.62
C ASN A 336 -15.73 19.28 6.10
N LEU A 337 -16.97 18.85 6.39
CA LEU A 337 -17.56 17.62 5.84
C LEU A 337 -17.67 17.70 4.31
N TRP A 338 -18.02 18.88 3.79
CA TRP A 338 -18.08 19.16 2.35
C TRP A 338 -16.75 18.95 1.63
N SER A 339 -15.66 19.48 2.20
CA SER A 339 -14.31 19.30 1.62
C SER A 339 -13.89 17.83 1.56
N GLN A 340 -14.38 16.99 2.50
CA GLN A 340 -14.11 15.55 2.50
C GLN A 340 -14.95 14.80 1.45
N LEU A 341 -16.18 15.24 1.19
CA LEU A 341 -17.06 14.66 0.17
C LEU A 341 -16.65 15.07 -1.26
N GLN A 342 -16.17 16.30 -1.48
CA GLN A 342 -15.70 16.74 -2.81
C GLN A 342 -14.44 15.98 -3.28
N ILE A 343 -13.61 15.46 -2.38
CA ILE A 343 -12.46 14.60 -2.73
C ILE A 343 -12.93 13.25 -3.29
N SER A 344 -14.16 12.81 -2.97
CA SER A 344 -14.71 11.51 -3.36
C SER A 344 -15.54 11.52 -4.66
N VAL A 345 -15.93 12.70 -5.15
CA VAL A 345 -16.71 12.86 -6.40
C VAL A 345 -15.89 13.66 -7.42
N GLY A 346 -14.75 13.12 -7.83
CA GLY A 346 -14.02 13.63 -9.00
C GLY A 346 -14.82 13.33 -10.27
N VAL A 347 -15.36 14.37 -10.91
CA VAL A 347 -16.03 14.28 -12.21
C VAL A 347 -15.02 13.81 -13.26
N PRO A 348 -15.34 12.83 -14.12
CA PRO A 348 -14.47 12.43 -15.21
C PRO A 348 -14.43 13.54 -16.26
N THR A 349 -13.24 14.06 -16.56
CA THR A 349 -12.97 14.79 -17.82
C THR A 349 -12.66 13.81 -18.94
#